data_AF-A0A520BSW9-F1
#
_entry.id   AF-A0A520BSW9-F1
#
_cell.length_a   1.000
_cell.length_b   1.000
_cell.length_c   1.000
_cell.angle_alpha   90.00
_cell.angle_beta   90.00
_cell.angle_gamma   90.00
#
_symmetry.space_group_name_H-M   'P 1'
#
loop_
_entity.id
_entity.type
_entity.pdbx_description
1 polymer ?
#
loop_
_entity_poly.entity_id
_entity_poly.type
_entity_poly.pdbx_seq_one_letter_code
_entity_poly.pdbx_strand_id
1 'polypeptide(L)'
;MTKLLIFFCCLIAFSASAQNSTNKKAQESFEDAQQYLRQNIYDDGIKFLDEAVKLDPKFQLAYIQLGDIYRRLKDHSKAKINYQKAVNSASTIEPRIYYVLAESELLTGDYAKAKRNFLLFQQKNVGADQEFIERTKKYILDCDFAINAIKSPTKYEPINMGFNVNSIQRDYFPALTADGQTIIFSRVVDNNEDFYTSTKKNNQWQQAQPLSTKINTPNFNEGAQSISPDGKYLFFTGCN
;
A
#
# COMPACT_ATOMS: atom_id res chain seq x y z
N MET A 1 43.79 -12.10 -47.88
CA MET A 1 42.73 -11.07 -47.81
C MET A 1 42.11 -11.11 -46.42
N THR A 2 42.70 -10.37 -45.50
CA THR A 2 42.28 -10.28 -44.09
C THR A 2 41.14 -9.27 -44.01
N LYS A 3 39.91 -9.74 -43.74
CA LYS A 3 38.76 -8.86 -43.48
C LYS A 3 38.82 -8.38 -42.04
N LEU A 4 39.25 -7.13 -41.85
CA LEU A 4 39.18 -6.40 -40.60
C LEU A 4 37.71 -5.95 -40.40
N LEU A 5 36.95 -6.64 -39.56
CA LEU A 5 35.63 -6.18 -39.12
C LEU A 5 35.82 -5.10 -38.06
N ILE A 6 35.65 -3.83 -38.46
CA ILE A 6 35.55 -2.70 -37.55
C ILE A 6 34.14 -2.70 -36.96
N PHE A 7 34.03 -3.10 -35.70
CA PHE A 7 32.79 -3.01 -34.94
C PHE A 7 32.60 -1.54 -34.52
N PHE A 8 31.86 -0.78 -35.33
CA PHE A 8 31.48 0.59 -34.99
C PHE A 8 30.38 0.52 -33.92
N CYS A 9 30.79 0.50 -32.66
CA CYS A 9 29.88 0.62 -31.53
C CYS A 9 29.39 2.08 -31.47
N CYS A 10 28.33 2.38 -32.22
CA CYS A 10 27.57 3.61 -32.04
C CYS A 10 26.94 3.57 -30.64
N LEU A 11 27.64 4.15 -29.66
CA LEU A 11 27.06 4.63 -28.42
C LEU A 11 26.04 5.72 -28.78
N ILE A 12 24.79 5.32 -29.05
CA ILE A 12 23.67 6.25 -29.01
C ILE A 12 23.47 6.58 -27.54
N ALA A 13 24.15 7.62 -27.08
CA ALA A 13 23.82 8.29 -25.85
C ALA A 13 22.42 8.89 -26.02
N PHE A 14 21.39 8.16 -25.63
CA PHE A 14 20.12 8.76 -25.27
C PHE A 14 20.39 9.62 -24.03
N SER A 15 20.76 10.87 -24.24
CA SER A 15 20.59 11.89 -23.22
C SER A 15 19.10 11.95 -22.91
N ALA A 16 18.69 11.33 -21.80
CA ALA A 16 17.43 11.66 -21.16
C ALA A 16 17.54 13.14 -20.76
N SER A 17 17.16 14.03 -21.66
CA SER A 17 17.03 15.45 -21.38
C SER A 17 15.81 15.61 -20.47
N ALA A 18 15.99 15.34 -19.18
CA ALA A 18 15.06 15.81 -18.16
C ALA A 18 15.06 17.36 -18.24
N GLN A 19 13.89 17.95 -18.49
CA GLN A 19 13.79 19.38 -18.74
C GLN A 19 13.92 20.14 -17.41
N ASN A 20 15.06 20.79 -17.21
CA ASN A 20 15.24 21.83 -16.17
C ASN A 20 14.23 22.96 -16.40
N SER A 21 13.87 23.69 -15.33
CA SER A 21 13.01 24.86 -15.49
C SER A 21 13.74 25.97 -16.25
N THR A 22 13.03 26.64 -17.16
CA THR A 22 13.54 27.86 -17.82
C THR A 22 13.47 29.08 -16.90
N ASN A 23 12.70 29.00 -15.80
CA ASN A 23 12.69 30.02 -14.77
C ASN A 23 13.85 29.76 -13.79
N LYS A 24 14.88 30.61 -13.85
CA LYS A 24 16.08 30.48 -13.02
C LYS A 24 15.77 30.40 -11.52
N LYS A 25 14.81 31.20 -11.02
CA LYS A 25 14.44 31.17 -9.60
C LYS A 25 13.73 29.87 -9.22
N ALA A 26 12.88 29.35 -10.11
CA ALA A 26 12.24 28.06 -9.88
C ALA A 26 13.26 26.93 -9.83
N GLN A 27 14.26 26.98 -10.72
CA GLN A 27 15.37 26.04 -10.75
C GLN A 27 16.24 26.13 -9.47
N GLU A 28 16.57 27.34 -9.03
CA GLU A 28 17.30 27.59 -7.76
C GLU A 28 16.52 27.02 -6.56
N SER A 29 15.22 27.33 -6.43
CA SER A 29 14.38 26.75 -5.36
C SER A 29 14.32 25.23 -5.43
N PHE A 30 14.25 24.64 -6.63
CA PHE A 30 14.26 23.19 -6.78
C PHE A 30 15.60 22.56 -6.36
N GLU A 31 16.72 23.21 -6.65
CA GLU A 31 18.06 22.79 -6.22
C GLU A 31 18.23 22.88 -4.71
N ASP A 32 17.70 23.94 -4.08
CA ASP A 32 17.64 24.07 -2.62
C ASP A 32 16.83 22.92 -2.01
N ALA A 33 15.67 22.58 -2.58
CA ALA A 33 14.91 21.41 -2.14
C ALA A 33 15.75 20.13 -2.17
N GLN A 34 16.57 19.92 -3.22
CA GLN A 34 17.41 18.72 -3.31
C GLN A 34 18.40 18.61 -2.14
N GLN A 35 18.88 19.74 -1.59
CA GLN A 35 19.81 19.73 -0.46
C GLN A 35 19.17 19.16 0.80
N TYR A 36 17.93 19.53 1.08
CA TYR A 36 17.15 19.02 2.21
C TYR A 36 16.71 17.57 1.98
N LEU A 37 16.27 17.22 0.77
CA LEU A 37 15.80 15.88 0.45
C LEU A 37 16.92 14.83 0.52
N ARG A 38 18.16 15.17 0.18
CA ARG A 38 19.33 14.28 0.39
C ARG A 38 19.57 13.94 1.86
N GLN A 39 19.09 14.78 2.77
CA GLN A 39 19.17 14.59 4.23
C GLN A 39 17.87 14.01 4.80
N ASN A 40 16.91 13.63 3.94
CA ASN A 40 15.56 13.21 4.32
C ASN A 40 14.77 14.25 5.12
N ILE A 41 15.13 15.54 5.01
CA ILE A 41 14.40 16.66 5.62
C ILE A 41 13.25 17.03 4.69
N TYR A 42 12.14 16.29 4.80
CA TYR A 42 11.04 16.39 3.84
C TYR A 42 10.26 17.70 3.94
N ASP A 43 10.06 18.27 5.12
CA ASP A 43 9.25 19.48 5.29
C ASP A 43 9.86 20.70 4.58
N ASP A 44 11.17 20.93 4.78
CA ASP A 44 11.88 21.99 4.07
C ASP A 44 11.99 21.69 2.57
N GLY A 45 12.25 20.43 2.20
CA GLY A 45 12.25 20.01 0.80
C GLY A 45 10.93 20.32 0.09
N ILE A 46 9.79 20.03 0.74
CA ILE A 46 8.45 20.36 0.23
C ILE A 46 8.28 21.88 0.08
N LYS A 47 8.68 22.66 1.09
CA LYS A 47 8.57 24.13 1.05
C LYS A 47 9.27 24.73 -0.18
N PHE A 48 10.49 24.28 -0.46
CA PHE A 48 11.26 24.74 -1.61
C PHE A 48 10.71 24.22 -2.95
N LEU A 49 10.19 22.98 -2.99
CA LEU A 49 9.49 22.48 -4.17
C LEU A 49 8.19 23.23 -4.46
N ASP A 50 7.43 23.59 -3.43
CA ASP A 50 6.21 24.40 -3.54
C ASP A 50 6.52 25.80 -4.07
N GLU A 51 7.64 26.40 -3.65
CA GLU A 51 8.14 27.65 -4.23
C GLU A 51 8.52 27.47 -5.70
N ALA A 52 9.23 26.39 -6.05
CA ALA A 52 9.62 26.09 -7.42
C ALA A 52 8.41 25.99 -8.36
N VAL A 53 7.37 25.24 -7.98
CA VAL A 53 6.15 25.10 -8.80
C VAL A 53 5.27 26.36 -8.80
N LYS A 54 5.40 27.22 -7.80
CA LYS A 54 4.74 28.54 -7.80
C LYS A 54 5.42 29.49 -8.80
N LEU A 55 6.75 29.44 -8.89
CA LEU A 55 7.56 30.25 -9.81
C LEU A 55 7.48 29.73 -11.26
N ASP A 56 7.42 28.41 -11.44
CA ASP A 56 7.18 27.76 -12.72
C ASP A 56 6.08 26.69 -12.60
N PRO A 57 4.81 27.05 -12.88
CA PRO A 57 3.69 26.12 -12.84
C PRO A 57 3.77 24.97 -13.85
N LYS A 58 4.73 24.97 -14.78
CA LYS A 58 4.98 23.87 -15.73
C LYS A 58 6.18 23.01 -15.33
N PHE A 59 6.79 23.25 -14.17
CA PHE A 59 7.98 22.53 -13.73
C PHE A 59 7.63 21.09 -13.31
N GLN A 60 7.55 20.21 -14.31
CA GLN A 60 7.10 18.84 -14.17
C GLN A 60 7.91 18.05 -13.13
N LEU A 61 9.24 18.21 -13.11
CA LEU A 61 10.10 17.47 -12.19
C LEU A 61 9.82 17.81 -10.72
N ALA A 62 9.54 19.08 -10.42
CA ALA A 62 9.19 19.51 -9.07
C ALA A 62 7.86 18.87 -8.60
N TYR A 63 6.86 18.78 -9.48
CA TYR A 63 5.63 18.05 -9.18
C TYR A 63 5.83 16.55 -9.00
N ILE A 64 6.69 15.92 -9.80
CA ILE A 64 7.02 14.49 -9.64
C ILE A 64 7.63 14.26 -8.25
N GLN A 65 8.59 15.12 -7.85
CA GLN A 65 9.22 14.99 -6.55
C GLN A 65 8.27 15.24 -5.38
N LEU A 66 7.40 16.24 -5.47
CA LEU A 66 6.32 16.43 -4.48
C LEU A 66 5.47 15.16 -4.37
N GLY A 67 5.08 14.57 -5.51
CA GLY A 67 4.35 13.30 -5.57
C GLY A 67 5.08 12.17 -4.85
N ASP A 68 6.37 11.99 -5.13
CA ASP A 68 7.22 10.95 -4.54
C ASP A 68 7.36 11.11 -3.02
N ILE A 69 7.56 12.35 -2.55
CA ILE A 69 7.66 12.64 -1.11
C ILE A 69 6.32 12.34 -0.42
N TYR A 70 5.20 12.82 -0.96
CA TYR A 70 3.89 12.56 -0.35
C TYR A 70 3.53 11.07 -0.35
N ARG A 71 3.96 10.29 -1.35
CA ARG A 71 3.84 8.82 -1.29
C ARG A 71 4.66 8.21 -0.16
N ARG A 72 5.89 8.68 0.06
CA ARG A 72 6.73 8.20 1.19
C ARG A 72 6.10 8.52 2.53
N LEU A 73 5.48 9.69 2.65
CA LEU A 73 4.71 10.11 3.82
C LEU A 73 3.32 9.45 3.93
N LYS A 74 2.97 8.56 2.99
CA LYS A 74 1.66 7.87 2.88
C LYS A 74 0.47 8.82 2.72
N ASP A 75 0.70 10.08 2.36
CA ASP A 75 -0.33 11.04 1.96
C ASP A 75 -0.63 10.87 0.46
N HIS A 76 -1.35 9.79 0.15
CA HIS A 76 -1.68 9.42 -1.24
C HIS A 76 -2.59 10.47 -1.92
N SER A 77 -3.34 11.26 -1.13
CA SER A 77 -4.18 12.35 -1.63
C SER A 77 -3.33 13.47 -2.22
N LYS A 78 -2.33 13.97 -1.48
CA LYS A 78 -1.42 15.00 -2.01
C LYS A 78 -0.50 14.45 -3.11
N ALA A 79 -0.10 13.19 -3.00
CA ALA A 79 0.67 12.53 -4.05
C ALA A 79 -0.07 12.53 -5.39
N LYS A 80 -1.32 12.05 -5.41
CA LYS A 80 -2.20 12.05 -6.57
C LYS A 80 -2.30 13.43 -7.22
N ILE A 81 -2.54 14.48 -6.43
CA ILE A 81 -2.67 15.85 -6.93
C ILE A 81 -1.39 16.28 -7.67
N ASN A 82 -0.22 16.03 -7.08
CA ASN A 82 1.04 16.45 -7.67
C ASN A 82 1.40 15.65 -8.92
N TYR A 83 1.20 14.32 -8.93
CA TYR A 83 1.40 13.55 -10.15
C TYR A 83 0.43 13.95 -11.26
N GLN A 84 -0.82 14.30 -10.93
CA GLN A 84 -1.76 14.80 -11.93
C GLN A 84 -1.28 16.12 -12.55
N LYS A 85 -0.73 17.03 -11.73
CA LYS A 85 -0.09 18.25 -12.23
C LYS A 85 1.12 17.92 -13.11
N ALA A 86 1.96 16.97 -12.71
CA ALA A 86 3.10 16.52 -13.52
C ALA A 86 2.67 15.98 -14.90
N VAL A 87 1.64 15.14 -14.94
CA VAL A 87 1.09 14.58 -16.19
C VAL A 87 0.48 15.67 -17.08
N ASN A 88 -0.10 16.71 -16.49
CA ASN A 88 -0.73 17.81 -17.23
C ASN A 88 0.24 18.91 -17.69
N SER A 89 1.46 18.96 -17.14
CA SER A 89 2.39 20.08 -17.34
C SER A 89 3.32 19.95 -18.55
N ALA A 90 3.47 18.75 -19.13
CA ALA A 90 4.47 18.45 -20.15
C ALA A 90 3.92 17.72 -21.38
N SER A 91 4.66 17.78 -22.48
CA SER A 91 4.36 17.06 -23.73
C SER A 91 4.85 15.60 -23.74
N THR A 92 5.85 15.29 -22.90
CA THR A 92 6.42 13.93 -22.77
C THR A 92 6.38 13.50 -21.30
N ILE A 93 5.78 12.34 -21.04
CA ILE A 93 5.62 11.77 -19.69
C ILE A 93 6.32 10.43 -19.66
N GLU A 94 7.27 10.25 -18.74
CA GLU A 94 7.87 8.94 -18.48
C GLU A 94 6.78 7.94 -18.07
N PRO A 95 6.74 6.73 -18.65
CA PRO A 95 5.68 5.77 -18.37
C PRO A 95 5.44 5.54 -16.87
N ARG A 96 6.51 5.47 -16.08
CA ARG A 96 6.46 5.28 -14.63
C ARG A 96 5.58 6.29 -13.90
N ILE A 97 5.43 7.52 -14.40
CA ILE A 97 4.59 8.53 -13.76
C ILE A 97 3.11 8.14 -13.80
N TYR A 98 2.65 7.48 -14.86
CA TYR A 98 1.29 6.92 -14.92
C TYR A 98 1.10 5.82 -13.86
N TYR A 99 2.12 5.01 -13.61
CA TYR A 99 2.06 3.96 -12.59
C TYR A 99 1.87 4.54 -11.18
N VAL A 100 2.69 5.51 -10.79
CA VAL A 100 2.65 6.09 -9.43
C VAL A 100 1.43 6.99 -9.21
N LEU A 101 0.92 7.63 -10.28
CA LEU A 101 -0.38 8.30 -10.27
C LEU A 101 -1.49 7.28 -10.06
N ALA A 102 -1.52 6.20 -10.85
CA ALA A 102 -2.54 5.17 -10.75
C ALA A 102 -2.58 4.50 -9.37
N GLU A 103 -1.42 4.25 -8.77
CA GLU A 103 -1.31 3.72 -7.41
C GLU A 103 -1.87 4.68 -6.37
N SER A 104 -1.57 5.98 -6.50
CA SER A 104 -2.13 7.02 -5.62
C SER A 104 -3.64 7.17 -5.79
N GLU A 105 -4.15 7.04 -7.01
CA GLU A 105 -5.59 7.02 -7.31
C GLU A 105 -6.27 5.78 -6.74
N LEU A 106 -5.66 4.59 -6.88
CA LEU A 106 -6.14 3.34 -6.31
C LEU A 106 -6.28 3.45 -4.78
N LEU A 107 -5.25 3.96 -4.11
CA LEU A 107 -5.22 4.12 -2.65
C LEU A 107 -6.15 5.23 -2.13
N THR A 108 -6.64 6.11 -3.01
CA THR A 108 -7.60 7.16 -2.66
C THR A 108 -9.01 6.88 -3.17
N GLY A 109 -9.26 5.68 -3.72
CA GLY A 109 -10.58 5.25 -4.18
C GLY A 109 -10.99 5.76 -5.57
N ASP A 110 -10.10 6.43 -6.30
CA ASP A 110 -10.32 6.89 -7.68
C ASP A 110 -10.14 5.73 -8.70
N TYR A 111 -10.79 4.59 -8.46
CA TYR A 111 -10.53 3.33 -9.17
C TYR A 111 -10.65 3.41 -10.69
N ALA A 112 -11.61 4.18 -11.22
CA ALA A 112 -11.77 4.36 -12.66
C ALA A 112 -10.60 5.12 -13.31
N LYS A 113 -10.03 6.11 -12.60
CA LYS A 113 -8.85 6.83 -13.08
C LYS A 113 -7.59 5.99 -12.92
N ALA A 114 -7.47 5.29 -11.78
CA ALA A 114 -6.38 4.36 -11.52
C ALA A 114 -6.27 3.32 -12.64
N LYS A 115 -7.37 2.64 -12.99
CA LYS A 115 -7.41 1.70 -14.11
C LYS A 115 -6.93 2.31 -15.41
N ARG A 116 -7.40 3.51 -15.76
CA ARG A 116 -6.98 4.21 -16.99
C ARG A 116 -5.48 4.45 -17.01
N ASN A 117 -4.91 4.93 -15.92
CA ASN A 117 -3.49 5.24 -15.83
C ASN A 117 -2.61 3.96 -15.78
N PHE A 118 -3.08 2.88 -15.17
CA PHE A 118 -2.40 1.57 -15.27
C PHE A 118 -2.38 1.03 -16.71
N LEU A 119 -3.48 1.18 -17.46
CA LEU A 119 -3.51 0.81 -18.88
C LEU A 119 -2.57 1.67 -19.73
N LEU A 120 -2.49 2.98 -19.45
CA LEU A 120 -1.52 3.87 -20.11
C LEU A 120 -0.08 3.48 -19.79
N PHE A 121 0.23 3.14 -18.54
CA PHE A 121 1.53 2.62 -18.15
C PHE A 121 1.88 1.35 -18.93
N GLN A 122 0.96 0.38 -18.97
CA GLN A 122 1.17 -0.89 -19.69
C GLN A 122 1.40 -0.67 -21.19
N GLN A 123 0.66 0.26 -21.81
CA GLN A 123 0.83 0.59 -23.22
C GLN A 123 2.17 1.27 -23.53
N LYS A 124 2.64 2.17 -22.65
CA LYS A 124 3.81 3.01 -22.91
C LYS A 124 5.12 2.41 -22.43
N ASN A 125 5.09 1.47 -21.48
CA ASN A 125 6.30 0.89 -20.90
C ASN A 125 6.70 -0.43 -21.56
N VAL A 126 7.15 -0.36 -22.81
CA VAL A 126 7.62 -1.52 -23.58
C VAL A 126 9.03 -1.89 -23.08
N GLY A 127 9.14 -2.95 -22.27
CA GLY A 127 10.42 -3.39 -21.66
C GLY A 127 10.49 -3.25 -20.14
N ALA A 128 9.36 -2.98 -19.48
CA ALA A 128 9.26 -2.97 -18.02
C ALA A 128 9.69 -4.30 -17.40
N ASP A 129 10.24 -4.24 -16.19
CA ASP A 129 10.42 -5.40 -15.31
C ASP A 129 9.11 -6.21 -15.22
N GLN A 130 9.21 -7.53 -15.41
CA GLN A 130 8.08 -8.45 -15.38
C GLN A 130 7.26 -8.31 -14.09
N GLU A 131 7.92 -8.04 -12.95
CA GLU A 131 7.22 -7.82 -11.68
C GLU A 131 6.27 -6.61 -11.76
N PHE A 132 6.71 -5.50 -12.37
CA PHE A 132 5.88 -4.32 -12.56
C PHE A 132 4.69 -4.58 -13.48
N ILE A 133 4.88 -5.41 -14.51
CA ILE A 133 3.81 -5.80 -15.43
C ILE A 133 2.75 -6.63 -14.69
N GLU A 134 3.17 -7.66 -13.95
CA GLU A 134 2.24 -8.52 -13.21
C GLU A 134 1.51 -7.76 -12.10
N ARG A 135 2.21 -6.90 -11.36
CA ARG A 135 1.59 -6.03 -10.35
C ARG A 135 0.58 -5.06 -10.98
N THR A 136 0.88 -4.51 -12.16
CA THR A 136 -0.06 -3.64 -12.89
C THR A 136 -1.32 -4.40 -13.31
N LYS A 137 -1.18 -5.62 -13.86
CA LYS A 137 -2.33 -6.47 -14.22
C LYS A 137 -3.21 -6.75 -13.00
N LYS A 138 -2.60 -7.10 -11.87
CA LYS A 138 -3.31 -7.30 -10.61
C LYS A 138 -4.07 -6.04 -10.18
N TYR A 139 -3.47 -4.86 -10.24
CA TYR A 139 -4.16 -3.62 -9.87
C TYR A 139 -5.28 -3.24 -10.84
N ILE A 140 -5.18 -3.57 -12.12
CA ILE A 140 -6.30 -3.40 -13.06
C ILE A 140 -7.49 -4.28 -12.65
N LEU A 141 -7.24 -5.54 -12.27
CA LEU A 141 -8.28 -6.44 -11.75
C LEU A 141 -8.90 -5.92 -10.45
N ASP A 142 -8.08 -5.42 -9.52
CA ASP A 142 -8.57 -4.80 -8.29
C ASP A 142 -9.46 -3.59 -8.58
N CYS A 143 -9.07 -2.74 -9.53
CA CYS A 143 -9.89 -1.60 -9.94
C CYS A 143 -11.22 -2.06 -10.53
N ASP A 144 -11.23 -3.10 -11.37
CA ASP A 144 -12.45 -3.64 -11.96
C ASP A 144 -13.41 -4.21 -10.92
N PHE A 145 -12.86 -4.95 -9.95
CA PHE A 145 -13.63 -5.39 -8.79
C PHE A 145 -14.20 -4.20 -8.02
N ALA A 146 -13.35 -3.24 -7.64
CA ALA A 146 -13.74 -2.11 -6.81
C ALA A 146 -14.81 -1.23 -7.49
N ILE A 147 -14.66 -0.91 -8.78
CA ILE A 147 -15.64 -0.15 -9.57
C ILE A 147 -17.02 -0.80 -9.56
N ASN A 148 -17.08 -2.13 -9.54
CA ASN A 148 -18.34 -2.86 -9.49
C ASN A 148 -18.86 -3.01 -8.06
N ALA A 149 -17.99 -3.33 -7.10
CA ALA A 149 -18.34 -3.51 -5.70
C ALA A 149 -18.95 -2.24 -5.08
N ILE A 150 -18.43 -1.05 -5.40
CA ILE A 150 -18.95 0.21 -4.86
C ILE A 150 -20.34 0.58 -5.36
N LYS A 151 -20.81 0.00 -6.48
CA LYS A 151 -22.19 0.24 -6.99
C LYS A 151 -23.24 -0.43 -6.11
N SER A 152 -22.87 -1.54 -5.49
CA SER A 152 -23.72 -2.34 -4.62
C SER A 152 -22.96 -2.68 -3.35
N PRO A 153 -22.71 -1.69 -2.48
CA PRO A 153 -21.93 -1.92 -1.27
C PRO A 153 -22.63 -2.97 -0.41
N THR A 154 -21.90 -4.03 -0.06
CA THR A 154 -22.39 -5.02 0.91
C THR A 154 -22.61 -4.31 2.22
N LYS A 155 -23.87 -4.29 2.70
CA LYS A 155 -24.19 -3.74 4.01
C LYS A 155 -23.43 -4.56 5.07
N TYR A 156 -22.46 -3.92 5.71
CA TYR A 156 -21.65 -4.51 6.77
C TYR A 156 -21.81 -3.65 8.03
N GLU A 157 -22.58 -4.16 8.98
CA GLU A 157 -22.76 -3.57 10.30
C GLU A 157 -22.18 -4.57 11.30
N PRO A 158 -20.87 -4.49 11.63
CA PRO A 158 -20.27 -5.41 12.58
C PRO A 158 -20.99 -5.25 13.93
N ILE A 159 -21.56 -6.35 14.41
CA ILE A 159 -22.18 -6.40 15.73
C ILE A 159 -21.16 -6.93 16.73
N ASN A 160 -21.11 -6.31 17.90
CA ASN A 160 -20.41 -6.89 19.04
C ASN A 160 -21.09 -8.25 19.36
N MET A 161 -20.29 -9.30 19.55
CA MET A 161 -20.78 -10.66 19.76
C MET A 161 -21.30 -10.89 21.20
N GLY A 162 -21.30 -9.86 22.03
CA GLY A 162 -21.76 -9.87 23.41
C GLY A 162 -20.70 -10.36 24.39
N PHE A 163 -20.98 -10.21 25.70
CA PHE A 163 -20.05 -10.54 26.79
C PHE A 163 -19.66 -12.03 26.86
N ASN A 164 -20.38 -12.90 26.16
CA ASN A 164 -20.06 -14.32 26.04
C ASN A 164 -18.83 -14.55 25.15
N VAL A 165 -18.48 -13.63 24.26
CA VAL A 165 -17.29 -13.70 23.42
C VAL A 165 -16.39 -12.49 23.69
N ASN A 166 -16.91 -11.28 23.48
CA ASN A 166 -16.17 -10.05 23.71
C ASN A 166 -16.05 -9.70 25.20
N SER A 167 -15.04 -8.93 25.54
CA SER A 167 -14.80 -8.39 26.88
C SER A 167 -14.35 -6.92 26.84
N ILE A 168 -14.08 -6.36 28.01
CA ILE A 168 -13.42 -5.05 28.15
C ILE A 168 -11.93 -5.10 27.78
N GLN A 169 -11.36 -6.30 27.65
CA GLN A 169 -9.95 -6.50 27.32
C GLN A 169 -9.74 -6.48 25.80
N ARG A 170 -8.49 -6.57 25.36
CA ARG A 170 -8.15 -6.69 23.94
C ARG A 170 -8.42 -8.12 23.49
N ASP A 171 -9.49 -8.29 22.72
CA ASP A 171 -9.87 -9.56 22.07
C ASP A 171 -9.60 -9.48 20.56
N TYR A 172 -8.79 -10.39 20.03
CA TYR A 172 -8.40 -10.38 18.61
C TYR A 172 -8.00 -11.76 18.08
N PHE A 173 -7.72 -11.83 16.77
CA PHE A 173 -7.41 -13.07 16.03
C PHE A 173 -8.39 -14.24 16.27
N PRO A 174 -9.69 -14.04 16.03
CA PRO A 174 -10.65 -15.13 16.11
C PRO A 174 -10.45 -16.14 14.97
N ALA A 175 -10.58 -17.42 15.31
CA ALA A 175 -10.72 -18.53 14.36
C ALA A 175 -11.97 -19.34 14.72
N LEU A 176 -12.71 -19.75 13.69
CA LEU A 176 -13.97 -20.48 13.82
C LEU A 176 -13.82 -21.89 13.24
N THR A 177 -14.37 -22.90 13.90
CA THR A 177 -14.52 -24.23 13.30
C THR A 177 -15.47 -24.18 12.11
N ALA A 178 -15.34 -25.12 11.16
CA ALA A 178 -16.11 -25.09 9.92
C ALA A 178 -17.62 -25.27 10.14
N ASP A 179 -18.02 -25.93 11.22
CA ASP A 179 -19.41 -26.06 11.66
C ASP A 179 -19.98 -24.78 12.29
N GLY A 180 -19.13 -23.77 12.54
CA GLY A 180 -19.51 -22.50 13.15
C GLY A 180 -19.86 -22.59 14.64
N GLN A 181 -19.52 -23.70 15.31
CA GLN A 181 -19.92 -24.01 16.68
C GLN A 181 -18.88 -23.63 17.73
N THR A 182 -17.60 -23.51 17.35
CA THR A 182 -16.51 -23.15 18.28
C THR A 182 -15.73 -21.98 17.72
N ILE A 183 -15.48 -20.97 18.56
CA ILE A 183 -14.58 -19.85 18.27
C ILE A 183 -13.43 -19.88 19.27
N ILE A 184 -12.20 -19.75 18.77
CA ILE A 184 -11.00 -19.52 19.57
C ILE A 184 -10.45 -18.15 19.21
N PHE A 185 -9.98 -17.39 20.17
CA PHE A 185 -9.43 -16.04 19.98
C PHE A 185 -8.38 -15.72 21.04
N SER A 186 -7.52 -14.75 20.77
CA SER A 186 -6.57 -14.21 21.76
C SER A 186 -7.26 -13.18 22.65
N ARG A 187 -6.95 -13.20 23.94
CA ARG A 187 -7.32 -12.14 24.90
C ARG A 187 -6.11 -11.79 25.75
N VAL A 188 -5.87 -10.49 25.93
CA VAL A 188 -4.80 -10.01 26.81
C VAL A 188 -5.34 -9.65 28.19
N VAL A 189 -4.88 -10.35 29.22
CA VAL A 189 -5.18 -10.05 30.63
C VAL A 189 -3.86 -9.85 31.36
N ASP A 190 -3.70 -8.74 32.08
CA ASP A 190 -2.50 -8.43 32.85
C ASP A 190 -1.18 -8.57 32.05
N ASN A 191 -1.22 -8.12 30.79
CA ASN A 191 -0.14 -8.22 29.79
C ASN A 191 0.24 -9.65 29.35
N ASN A 192 -0.52 -10.68 29.74
CA ASN A 192 -0.40 -12.03 29.20
C ASN A 192 -1.41 -12.24 28.06
N GLU A 193 -0.93 -12.58 26.86
CA GLU A 193 -1.77 -12.97 25.73
C GLU A 193 -2.05 -14.47 25.80
N ASP A 194 -3.32 -14.82 26.02
CA ASP A 194 -3.80 -16.18 26.19
C ASP A 194 -4.91 -16.51 25.17
N PHE A 195 -5.07 -17.78 24.84
CA PHE A 195 -6.22 -18.22 24.06
C PHE A 195 -7.46 -18.42 24.91
N TYR A 196 -8.58 -17.94 24.41
CA TYR A 196 -9.91 -18.14 24.96
C TYR A 196 -10.79 -18.83 23.92
N THR A 197 -11.75 -19.62 24.40
CA THR A 197 -12.71 -20.35 23.56
C THR A 197 -14.13 -20.11 24.03
N SER A 198 -15.04 -20.01 23.07
CA SER A 198 -16.48 -20.05 23.31
C SER A 198 -17.12 -21.06 22.35
N THR A 199 -18.14 -21.75 22.83
CA THR A 199 -18.93 -22.69 22.02
C THR A 199 -20.36 -22.22 21.91
N LYS A 200 -21.07 -22.59 20.84
CA LYS A 200 -22.51 -22.34 20.71
C LYS A 200 -23.33 -23.48 21.30
N LYS A 201 -24.33 -23.14 22.11
CA LYS A 201 -25.42 -24.05 22.50
C LYS A 201 -26.74 -23.37 22.17
N ASN A 202 -27.66 -24.07 21.51
CA ASN A 202 -28.97 -23.54 21.09
C ASN A 202 -28.85 -22.19 20.36
N ASN A 203 -27.88 -22.09 19.43
CA ASN A 203 -27.56 -20.89 18.66
C ASN A 203 -27.10 -19.66 19.48
N GLN A 204 -26.68 -19.86 20.73
CA GLN A 204 -26.13 -18.81 21.60
C GLN A 204 -24.70 -19.16 22.03
N TRP A 205 -23.79 -18.21 21.88
CA TRP A 205 -22.43 -18.32 22.43
C TRP A 205 -22.49 -18.47 23.94
N GLN A 206 -21.72 -19.41 24.46
CA GLN A 206 -21.53 -19.60 25.90
C GLN A 206 -20.41 -18.68 26.40
N GLN A 207 -20.33 -18.46 27.71
CA GLN A 207 -19.31 -17.59 28.27
C GLN A 207 -17.89 -18.10 27.96
N ALA A 208 -17.09 -17.26 27.30
CA ALA A 208 -15.73 -17.60 26.93
C ALA A 208 -14.88 -17.98 28.14
N GLN A 209 -14.07 -19.02 27.98
CA GLN A 209 -13.16 -19.55 29.00
C GLN A 209 -11.74 -19.60 28.45
N PRO A 210 -10.71 -19.54 29.32
CA PRO A 210 -9.34 -19.85 28.93
C PRO A 210 -9.29 -21.23 28.25
N LEU A 211 -8.58 -21.34 27.14
CA LEU A 211 -8.59 -22.52 26.29
C LEU A 211 -8.06 -23.77 27.01
N SER A 212 -6.91 -23.64 27.67
CA SER A 212 -6.24 -24.77 28.32
C SER A 212 -5.08 -24.29 29.18
N THR A 213 -4.95 -24.82 30.39
CA THR A 213 -3.77 -24.57 31.26
C THR A 213 -2.49 -25.27 30.79
N LYS A 214 -2.56 -26.06 29.71
CA LYS A 214 -1.39 -26.71 29.08
C LYS A 214 -0.88 -25.95 27.86
N ILE A 215 -1.73 -25.07 27.31
CA ILE A 215 -1.41 -24.25 26.13
C ILE A 215 -1.12 -22.84 26.60
N ASN A 216 -2.05 -22.26 27.36
CA ASN A 216 -1.89 -20.97 27.99
C ASN A 216 -0.86 -21.07 29.12
N THR A 217 0.22 -20.29 29.03
CA THR A 217 1.26 -20.28 30.04
C THR A 217 1.26 -18.98 30.84
N PRO A 218 1.67 -18.99 32.12
CA PRO A 218 1.61 -17.80 32.96
C PRO A 218 2.67 -16.74 32.64
N ASN A 219 3.73 -17.11 31.91
CA ASN A 219 4.92 -16.28 31.74
C ASN A 219 5.23 -15.93 30.29
N PHE A 220 4.55 -16.56 29.33
CA PHE A 220 4.82 -16.39 27.92
C PHE A 220 3.51 -16.14 27.19
N ASN A 221 3.59 -15.36 26.12
CA ASN A 221 2.43 -15.08 25.30
C ASN A 221 2.23 -16.21 24.30
N GLU A 222 0.98 -16.61 24.10
CA GLU A 222 0.59 -17.46 22.98
C GLU A 222 -0.25 -16.67 21.98
N GLY A 223 0.18 -16.68 20.72
CA GLY A 223 -0.44 -15.89 19.67
C GLY A 223 -0.55 -16.61 18.32
N ALA A 224 -1.19 -15.92 17.37
CA ALA A 224 -1.32 -16.34 15.98
C ALA A 224 -1.87 -17.77 15.81
N GLN A 225 -2.93 -18.11 16.56
CA GLN A 225 -3.54 -19.44 16.46
C GLN A 225 -4.35 -19.64 15.17
N SER A 226 -4.44 -20.90 14.75
CA SER A 226 -5.38 -21.38 13.73
C SER A 226 -5.89 -22.77 14.09
N ILE A 227 -7.21 -22.96 14.02
CA ILE A 227 -7.89 -24.23 14.28
C ILE A 227 -8.19 -24.96 12.97
N SER A 228 -8.01 -26.28 12.95
CA SER A 228 -8.39 -27.10 11.80
C SER A 228 -9.91 -27.07 11.57
N PRO A 229 -10.40 -27.26 10.34
CA PRO A 229 -11.83 -27.22 10.03
C PRO A 229 -12.68 -28.14 10.92
N ASP A 230 -12.15 -29.31 11.28
CA ASP A 230 -12.79 -30.32 12.13
C ASP A 230 -12.57 -30.09 13.65
N GLY A 231 -11.85 -29.04 14.02
CA GLY A 231 -11.60 -28.66 15.41
C GLY A 231 -10.61 -29.53 16.17
N LYS A 232 -9.94 -30.49 15.51
CA LYS A 232 -9.06 -31.45 16.19
C LYS A 232 -7.63 -30.96 16.42
N TYR A 233 -7.16 -30.03 15.59
CA TYR A 233 -5.80 -29.51 15.67
C TYR A 233 -5.83 -28.00 15.85
N LEU A 234 -4.98 -27.52 16.75
CA LEU A 234 -4.69 -26.11 16.92
C LEU A 234 -3.19 -25.89 16.68
N PHE A 235 -2.87 -24.98 15.77
CA PHE A 235 -1.51 -24.53 15.50
C PHE A 235 -1.36 -23.13 16.06
N PHE A 236 -0.30 -22.85 16.80
CA PHE A 236 -0.07 -21.54 17.41
C PHE A 236 1.42 -21.27 17.59
N THR A 237 1.76 -20.01 17.88
CA THR A 237 3.12 -19.59 18.20
C THR A 237 3.20 -19.25 19.68
N GLY A 238 4.13 -19.87 20.41
CA GLY A 238 4.56 -19.40 21.73
C GLY A 238 5.66 -18.36 21.57
N CYS A 239 5.56 -17.24 22.28
CA CYS A 239 6.55 -16.17 22.29
C CYS A 239 7.45 -16.30 23.52
N ASN A 240 8.75 -16.54 23.30
CA ASN A 240 9.76 -16.53 24.36
C ASN A 240 10.38 -15.15 24.55
#